data_AF-A0A081S3B9-F1
#
_entry.id   AF-A0A081S3B9-F1
#
_cell.length_a   1.000
_cell.length_b   1.000
_cell.length_c   1.000
_cell.angle_alpha   90.00
_cell.angle_beta   90.00
_cell.angle_gamma   90.00
#
_symmetry.space_group_name_H-M   'P 1'
#
loop_
_entity.id
_entity.type
_entity.pdbx_description
1 polymer ?
#
loop_
_entity_poly.entity_id
_entity_poly.type
_entity_poly.pdbx_seq_one_letter_code
_entity_poly.pdbx_strand_id
1 'polypeptide(L)'
;MELEGAISIADVKTFEVTDNKNQSHDVQVISYFDTISEFDFDSNKMSFSMPFDWNQDLEQLSVIHEEVRVPNTFGEFLSTKYNSYANGVLLPDEVVTIDDYSFDDRTVHMTIYRELIKEIKEEALKTSDSKIDFSIETSDSVKFPLEFATPDYRFKVFLSWEPETIRAGEETTFFVDFDELFSAKTKRLAEYDLSVIQNDEEIYKKHLTGNINSDTPNSHSITFAPEHSGSANIFFSNIDGNSLSKGNFIIVIEPQANSQQSKSLESQEIPIWIKNNAGWWANNSIDDETFVQGIQFLIKQNILQVLSITTQESNSNEIPSWIKNNAGWWASDQLDDETFVQGIQYLIKNGIIVVN
;
A
#
# COMPACT_ATOMS: atom_id res chain seq x y z
N MET A 1 44.15 6.97 15.55
CA MET A 1 42.79 6.68 15.09
C MET A 1 42.27 8.02 14.62
N GLU A 2 42.58 8.37 13.37
CA GLU A 2 41.96 9.53 12.72
C GLU A 2 40.51 9.13 12.46
N LEU A 3 39.57 9.86 13.04
CA LEU A 3 38.17 9.78 12.65
C LEU A 3 38.07 10.58 11.35
N GLU A 4 38.06 9.89 10.21
CA GLU A 4 37.61 10.49 8.96
C GLU A 4 36.10 10.71 9.09
N GLY A 5 35.71 11.95 9.40
CA GLY A 5 34.30 12.34 9.34
C GLY A 5 33.87 12.48 7.89
N ALA A 6 33.03 11.57 7.41
CA ALA A 6 32.33 11.74 6.14
C ALA A 6 31.15 12.70 6.35
N ILE A 7 31.07 13.74 5.54
CA ILE A 7 29.87 14.58 5.42
C ILE A 7 29.03 13.95 4.32
N SER A 8 27.85 13.44 4.66
CA SER A 8 26.86 13.06 3.66
C SER A 8 26.13 14.32 3.16
N ILE A 9 26.08 14.49 1.84
CA ILE A 9 25.28 15.51 1.16
C ILE A 9 24.20 14.75 0.42
N ALA A 10 22.94 15.16 0.59
CA ALA A 10 21.82 14.52 -0.08
C ALA A 10 21.97 14.61 -1.61
N ASP A 11 21.95 13.46 -2.30
CA ASP A 11 21.76 13.38 -3.74
C ASP A 11 20.26 13.32 -4.03
N VAL A 12 19.75 14.31 -4.79
CA VAL A 12 18.33 14.40 -5.13
C VAL A 12 18.20 14.19 -6.63
N LYS A 13 17.45 13.17 -7.04
CA LYS A 13 17.13 12.91 -8.45
C LYS A 13 15.63 12.91 -8.67
N THR A 14 15.22 13.51 -9.77
CA THR A 14 13.82 13.53 -10.22
C THR A 14 13.67 12.61 -11.42
N PHE A 15 12.64 11.78 -11.38
CA PHE A 15 12.31 10.83 -12.43
C PHE A 15 10.86 11.00 -12.84
N GLU A 16 10.63 10.94 -14.15
CA GLU A 16 9.29 11.00 -14.73
C GLU A 16 8.71 9.58 -14.76
N VAL A 17 7.56 9.39 -14.11
CA VAL A 17 6.81 8.12 -14.13
C VAL A 17 5.44 8.32 -14.76
N THR A 18 4.92 7.30 -15.43
CA THR A 18 3.63 7.38 -16.14
C THR A 18 2.63 6.44 -15.47
N ASP A 19 1.49 6.98 -15.06
CA ASP A 19 0.41 6.21 -14.44
C ASP A 19 -0.42 5.41 -15.47
N ASN A 20 -1.38 4.61 -15.00
CA ASN A 20 -2.22 3.80 -15.89
C ASN A 20 -3.15 4.64 -16.81
N LYS A 21 -3.31 5.93 -16.54
CA LYS A 21 -4.08 6.89 -17.34
C LYS A 21 -3.21 7.65 -18.34
N ASN A 22 -1.93 7.29 -18.48
CA ASN A 22 -0.92 7.99 -19.27
C ASN A 22 -0.67 9.44 -18.80
N GLN A 23 -0.84 9.72 -17.51
CA GLN A 23 -0.42 10.98 -16.92
C GLN A 23 1.00 10.84 -16.36
N SER A 24 1.79 11.87 -16.60
CA SER A 24 3.16 11.96 -16.15
C SER A 24 3.24 12.61 -14.77
N HIS A 25 4.05 12.03 -13.89
CA HIS A 25 4.28 12.49 -12.52
C HIS A 25 5.78 12.56 -12.25
N ASP A 26 6.22 13.63 -11.60
CA ASP A 26 7.61 13.80 -11.16
C ASP A 26 7.79 13.19 -9.77
N VAL A 27 8.53 12.09 -9.68
CA VAL A 27 8.90 11.45 -8.42
C VAL A 27 10.34 11.81 -8.07
N GLN A 28 10.61 12.09 -6.81
CA GLN A 28 11.98 12.34 -6.35
C GLN A 28 12.50 11.16 -5.54
N VAL A 29 13.74 10.74 -5.82
CA VAL A 29 14.50 9.83 -4.97
C VAL A 29 15.65 10.62 -4.36
N ILE A 30 15.80 10.51 -3.05
CA ILE A 30 16.82 11.24 -2.29
C ILE A 30 17.65 10.24 -1.51
N SER A 31 18.94 10.19 -1.79
CA SER A 31 19.89 9.42 -0.98
C SER A 31 20.67 10.33 -0.08
N TYR A 32 20.77 9.96 1.19
CA TYR A 32 21.70 10.54 2.15
C TYR A 32 22.94 9.65 2.31
N PHE A 33 23.29 8.86 1.30
CA PHE A 33 24.45 8.00 1.33
C PHE A 33 25.35 8.18 0.10
N ASP A 34 24.84 7.89 -1.10
CA ASP A 34 25.61 7.99 -2.35
C ASP A 34 24.67 8.32 -3.54
N THR A 35 25.21 8.35 -4.76
CA THR A 35 24.49 8.79 -5.95
C THR A 35 23.49 7.73 -6.42
N ILE A 36 22.26 8.16 -6.69
CA ILE A 36 21.20 7.30 -7.23
C ILE A 36 21.43 6.97 -8.70
N SER A 37 21.11 5.75 -9.12
CA SER A 37 21.23 5.27 -10.50
C SER A 37 20.20 4.19 -10.80
N GLU A 38 20.11 3.74 -12.06
CA GLU A 38 19.31 2.58 -12.47
C GLU A 38 17.83 2.65 -12.03
N PHE A 39 17.24 3.84 -12.06
CA PHE A 39 15.83 4.02 -11.74
C PHE A 39 14.94 3.31 -12.77
N ASP A 40 13.96 2.58 -12.27
CA ASP A 40 12.92 1.92 -13.06
C ASP A 40 11.57 1.99 -12.32
N PHE A 41 10.49 2.00 -13.09
CA PHE A 41 9.13 2.02 -12.58
C PHE A 41 8.25 1.05 -13.36
N ASP A 42 7.67 0.08 -12.65
CA ASP A 42 6.75 -0.92 -13.19
C ASP A 42 5.48 -0.98 -12.35
N SER A 43 4.41 -0.36 -12.87
CA SER A 43 3.06 -0.34 -12.29
C SER A 43 2.99 0.18 -10.85
N ASN A 44 3.23 -0.68 -9.87
CA ASN A 44 3.15 -0.38 -8.45
C ASN A 44 4.51 -0.45 -7.74
N LYS A 45 5.60 -0.60 -8.49
CA LYS A 45 6.96 -0.78 -7.97
C LYS A 45 7.92 0.23 -8.58
N MET A 46 8.65 0.95 -7.72
CA MET A 46 9.81 1.74 -8.09
C MET A 46 11.08 1.01 -7.65
N SER A 47 12.10 1.01 -8.49
CA SER A 47 13.41 0.43 -8.17
C SER A 47 14.50 1.43 -8.52
N PHE A 48 15.58 1.42 -7.74
CA PHE A 48 16.75 2.27 -7.98
C PHE A 48 17.96 1.69 -7.24
N SER A 49 19.15 2.12 -7.63
CA SER A 49 20.39 1.57 -7.09
C SER A 49 21.35 2.66 -6.67
N MET A 50 22.18 2.37 -5.67
CA MET A 50 23.32 3.21 -5.30
C MET A 50 24.58 2.36 -5.07
N PRO A 51 25.79 2.90 -5.31
CA PRO A 51 27.03 2.24 -4.94
C PRO A 51 27.09 1.92 -3.44
N PHE A 52 27.56 0.73 -3.10
CA PHE A 52 27.76 0.32 -1.72
C PHE A 52 28.69 -0.90 -1.64
N ASP A 53 29.82 -0.76 -0.95
CA ASP A 53 30.72 -1.89 -0.70
C ASP A 53 30.22 -2.69 0.52
N TRP A 54 29.65 -3.87 0.28
CA TRP A 54 29.18 -4.75 1.36
C TRP A 54 30.32 -5.36 2.19
N ASN A 55 31.57 -5.30 1.71
CA ASN A 55 32.75 -5.81 2.40
C ASN A 55 33.46 -4.75 3.25
N GLN A 56 32.99 -3.50 3.23
CA GLN A 56 33.54 -2.42 4.04
C GLN A 56 33.39 -2.66 5.55
N ASP A 57 34.06 -1.82 6.34
CA ASP A 57 33.90 -1.79 7.79
C ASP A 57 32.55 -1.16 8.17
N LEU A 58 31.53 -2.01 8.34
CA LEU A 58 30.16 -1.59 8.68
C LEU A 58 30.06 -0.91 10.06
N GLU A 59 31.08 -1.00 10.92
CA GLU A 59 31.06 -0.31 12.22
C GLU A 59 31.05 1.21 12.09
N GLN A 60 31.54 1.73 10.96
CA GLN A 60 31.58 3.16 10.67
C GLN A 60 30.25 3.70 10.13
N LEU A 61 29.32 2.81 9.75
CA LEU A 61 28.00 3.19 9.27
C LEU A 61 27.07 3.49 10.45
N SER A 62 26.38 4.63 10.43
CA SER A 62 25.28 4.89 11.34
C SER A 62 23.96 4.36 10.79
N VAL A 63 23.62 4.80 9.58
CA VAL A 63 22.34 4.54 8.92
C VAL A 63 22.50 4.74 7.43
N ILE A 64 21.76 3.95 6.65
CA ILE A 64 21.48 4.23 5.25
C ILE A 64 20.07 4.81 5.20
N HIS A 65 19.94 6.02 4.68
CA HIS A 65 18.66 6.73 4.62
C HIS A 65 18.36 7.12 3.19
N GLU A 66 17.25 6.62 2.69
CA GLU A 66 16.69 6.92 1.39
C GLU A 66 15.28 7.49 1.55
N GLU A 67 14.89 8.44 0.70
CA GLU A 67 13.53 8.94 0.59
C GLU A 67 13.01 8.78 -0.83
N VAL A 68 11.72 8.43 -0.94
CA VAL A 68 10.95 8.53 -2.18
C VAL A 68 9.83 9.52 -1.95
N ARG A 69 9.83 10.65 -2.68
CA ARG A 69 8.77 11.65 -2.65
C ARG A 69 7.84 11.47 -3.81
N VAL A 70 6.59 11.18 -3.48
CA VAL A 70 5.51 10.88 -4.42
C VAL A 70 4.56 12.07 -4.44
N PRO A 71 4.35 12.74 -5.58
CA PRO A 71 3.45 13.88 -5.62
C PRO A 71 2.04 13.45 -5.27
N ASN A 72 1.29 14.32 -4.59
CA ASN A 72 -0.07 14.03 -4.16
C ASN A 72 -1.00 13.70 -5.34
N THR A 73 -0.66 14.09 -6.57
CA THR A 73 -1.42 13.80 -7.79
C THR A 73 -1.28 12.35 -8.24
N PHE A 74 -0.26 11.63 -7.77
CA PHE A 74 0.02 10.26 -8.17
C PHE A 74 -0.71 9.23 -7.29
N GLY A 75 -2.04 9.27 -7.36
CA GLY A 75 -2.96 8.45 -6.54
C GLY A 75 -2.66 6.94 -6.54
N GLU A 76 -2.22 6.39 -7.67
CA GLU A 76 -1.92 4.95 -7.81
C GLU A 76 -0.76 4.49 -6.93
N PHE A 77 0.14 5.40 -6.56
CA PHE A 77 1.28 5.09 -5.71
C PHE A 77 1.10 5.62 -4.28
N LEU A 78 -0.04 6.22 -3.94
CA LEU A 78 -0.37 6.69 -2.60
C LEU A 78 -1.04 5.56 -1.79
N SER A 79 -0.27 4.87 -0.94
CA SER A 79 -0.75 3.79 -0.07
C SER A 79 -0.45 4.05 1.41
N THR A 80 -1.24 3.46 2.30
CA THR A 80 -1.00 3.49 3.75
C THR A 80 0.14 2.57 4.17
N LYS A 81 0.61 1.70 3.27
CA LYS A 81 1.75 0.82 3.50
C LYS A 81 2.56 0.60 2.22
N TYR A 82 3.87 0.57 2.39
CA TYR A 82 4.82 0.19 1.35
C TYR A 82 5.65 -1.00 1.82
N ASN A 83 5.89 -1.95 0.92
CA ASN A 83 6.92 -2.96 1.10
C ASN A 83 8.20 -2.42 0.45
N SER A 84 9.31 -2.43 1.17
CA SER A 84 10.60 -2.00 0.64
C SER A 84 11.62 -3.12 0.73
N TYR A 85 12.56 -3.14 -0.19
CA TYR A 85 13.56 -4.20 -0.31
C TYR A 85 14.94 -3.58 -0.50
N ALA A 86 15.96 -4.24 0.04
CA ALA A 86 17.36 -4.00 -0.29
C ALA A 86 17.99 -5.29 -0.80
N ASN A 87 18.47 -5.28 -2.04
CA ASN A 87 19.04 -6.45 -2.74
C ASN A 87 18.09 -7.67 -2.77
N GLY A 88 16.78 -7.41 -2.81
CA GLY A 88 15.74 -8.46 -2.78
C GLY A 88 15.35 -8.93 -1.38
N VAL A 89 16.00 -8.44 -0.32
CA VAL A 89 15.63 -8.72 1.07
C VAL A 89 14.54 -7.76 1.50
N LEU A 90 13.39 -8.29 1.95
CA LEU A 90 12.29 -7.47 2.50
C LEU A 90 12.77 -6.75 3.76
N LEU A 91 12.62 -5.44 3.77
CA LEU A 91 12.91 -4.60 4.93
C LEU A 91 11.75 -4.66 5.94
N PRO A 92 12.05 -4.66 7.25
CA PRO A 92 11.02 -4.59 8.27
C PRO A 92 10.13 -3.35 8.16
N ASP A 93 8.84 -3.50 8.48
CA ASP A 93 7.85 -2.40 8.48
C ASP A 93 8.22 -1.21 9.39
N GLU A 94 9.15 -1.38 10.34
CA GLU A 94 9.60 -0.32 11.27
C GLU A 94 10.67 0.61 10.68
N VAL A 95 11.37 0.18 9.64
CA VAL A 95 12.37 1.02 8.94
C VAL A 95 11.79 1.72 7.72
N VAL A 96 10.52 1.42 7.38
CA VAL A 96 9.78 2.04 6.27
C VAL A 96 8.66 2.92 6.87
N THR A 97 8.86 4.23 6.82
CA THR A 97 7.93 5.19 7.44
C THR A 97 7.39 6.16 6.40
N ILE A 98 6.12 6.54 6.56
CA ILE A 98 5.45 7.52 5.71
C ILE A 98 5.43 8.86 6.45
N ASP A 99 5.78 9.93 5.74
CA ASP A 99 5.68 11.30 6.20
C ASP A 99 4.88 12.14 5.17
N ASP A 100 3.66 12.51 5.55
CA ASP A 100 2.74 13.38 4.79
C ASP A 100 2.83 14.84 5.25
N TYR A 101 3.88 15.25 5.96
CA TYR A 101 4.01 16.62 6.49
C TYR A 101 3.92 17.72 5.41
N SER A 102 4.12 17.36 4.13
CA SER A 102 3.96 18.25 2.99
C SER A 102 2.55 18.12 2.39
N PHE A 103 2.01 19.23 1.86
CA PHE A 103 0.74 19.22 1.14
C PHE A 103 0.88 18.63 -0.26
N ASP A 104 2.07 18.71 -0.83
CA ASP A 104 2.34 18.50 -2.25
C ASP A 104 2.84 17.09 -2.54
N ASP A 105 3.43 16.42 -1.54
CA ASP A 105 4.02 15.10 -1.68
C ASP A 105 3.88 14.25 -0.40
N ARG A 106 3.85 12.93 -0.62
CA ARG A 106 4.08 11.92 0.40
C ARG A 106 5.56 11.54 0.34
N THR A 107 6.26 11.63 1.47
CA THR A 107 7.63 11.12 1.58
C THR A 107 7.61 9.74 2.22
N VAL A 108 8.21 8.74 1.56
CA VAL A 108 8.45 7.42 2.15
C VAL A 108 9.92 7.30 2.47
N HIS A 109 10.26 7.12 3.75
CA HIS A 109 11.62 6.94 4.23
C HIS A 109 11.96 5.46 4.36
N MET A 110 13.14 5.07 3.88
CA MET A 110 13.78 3.79 4.18
C MET A 110 15.01 4.06 5.02
N THR A 111 14.94 3.75 6.32
CA THR A 111 15.98 4.08 7.32
C THR A 111 16.63 2.81 7.85
N ILE A 112 17.61 2.28 7.12
CA ILE A 112 18.26 1.01 7.44
C ILE A 112 19.40 1.26 8.43
N TYR A 113 19.18 0.94 9.69
CA TYR A 113 20.19 1.09 10.75
C TYR A 113 21.28 0.02 10.64
N ARG A 114 22.47 0.32 11.18
CA ARG A 114 23.66 -0.54 11.08
C ARG A 114 23.41 -2.03 11.40
N GLU A 115 22.71 -2.33 12.48
CA GLU A 115 22.47 -3.72 12.86
C GLU A 115 21.60 -4.48 11.85
N LEU A 116 20.62 -3.81 11.22
CA LEU A 116 19.84 -4.40 10.14
C LEU A 116 20.70 -4.62 8.88
N ILE A 117 21.62 -3.70 8.54
CA ILE A 117 22.56 -3.89 7.43
C ILE A 117 23.40 -5.15 7.65
N LYS A 118 23.89 -5.37 8.88
CA LYS A 118 24.64 -6.58 9.24
C LYS A 118 23.79 -7.84 9.13
N GLU A 119 22.52 -7.77 9.55
CA GLU A 119 21.57 -8.88 9.49
C GLU A 119 21.28 -9.30 8.04
N ILE A 120 21.01 -8.35 7.15
CA ILE A 120 20.65 -8.66 5.76
C ILE A 120 21.86 -8.96 4.85
N LYS A 121 23.09 -8.70 5.31
CA LYS A 121 24.32 -8.77 4.51
C LYS A 121 24.49 -10.10 3.77
N GLU A 122 24.34 -11.24 4.45
CA GLU A 122 24.58 -12.55 3.83
C GLU A 122 23.63 -12.82 2.66
N GLU A 123 22.37 -12.40 2.78
CA GLU A 123 21.36 -12.56 1.72
C GLU A 123 21.57 -11.53 0.61
N ALA A 124 21.83 -10.26 0.98
CA ALA A 124 22.04 -9.16 0.03
C ALA A 124 23.24 -9.40 -0.90
N LEU A 125 24.31 -10.03 -0.38
CA LEU A 125 25.51 -10.40 -1.14
C LEU A 125 25.25 -11.42 -2.26
N LYS A 126 24.10 -12.11 -2.26
CA LYS A 126 23.72 -13.02 -3.37
C LYS A 126 23.33 -12.26 -4.64
N THR A 127 22.90 -11.00 -4.49
CA THR A 127 22.46 -10.14 -5.58
C THR A 127 23.61 -9.26 -6.07
N SER A 128 24.30 -8.58 -5.16
CA SER A 128 25.42 -7.69 -5.46
C SER A 128 26.30 -7.46 -4.24
N ASP A 129 27.61 -7.31 -4.46
CA ASP A 129 28.59 -6.96 -3.43
C ASP A 129 29.05 -5.49 -3.48
N SER A 130 28.66 -4.75 -4.53
CA SER A 130 29.19 -3.42 -4.87
C SER A 130 28.11 -2.35 -5.00
N LYS A 131 26.84 -2.72 -4.84
CA LYS A 131 25.70 -1.79 -4.79
C LYS A 131 24.59 -2.29 -3.88
N ILE A 132 23.73 -1.34 -3.49
CA ILE A 132 22.40 -1.66 -2.97
C ILE A 132 21.37 -1.41 -4.08
N ASP A 133 20.58 -2.43 -4.38
CA ASP A 133 19.40 -2.37 -5.24
C ASP A 133 18.17 -2.21 -4.36
N PHE A 134 17.63 -1.00 -4.31
CA PHE A 134 16.40 -0.71 -3.59
C PHE A 134 15.19 -0.97 -4.49
N SER A 135 14.12 -1.44 -3.87
CA SER A 135 12.80 -1.35 -4.49
C SER A 135 11.72 -1.09 -3.47
N ILE A 136 10.73 -0.29 -3.85
CA ILE A 136 9.57 0.07 -3.04
C ILE A 136 8.32 -0.20 -3.86
N GLU A 137 7.34 -0.88 -3.25
CA GLU A 137 6.06 -1.17 -3.87
C GLU A 137 4.90 -0.87 -2.91
N THR A 138 3.76 -0.43 -3.45
CA THR A 138 2.55 -0.25 -2.66
C THR A 138 2.02 -1.61 -2.17
N SER A 139 1.57 -1.68 -0.92
CA SER A 139 0.94 -2.89 -0.38
C SER A 139 -0.58 -2.87 -0.55
N ASP A 140 -1.17 -4.03 -0.82
CA ASP A 140 -2.62 -4.26 -0.75
C ASP A 140 -3.13 -4.33 0.70
N SER A 141 -2.22 -4.55 1.66
CA SER A 141 -2.57 -4.53 3.08
C SER A 141 -2.55 -3.10 3.63
N VAL A 142 -3.55 -2.77 4.42
CA VAL A 142 -3.65 -1.46 5.07
C VAL A 142 -2.87 -1.46 6.38
N LYS A 143 -2.09 -0.39 6.62
CA LYS A 143 -1.42 -0.15 7.90
C LYS A 143 -1.94 1.12 8.53
N PHE A 144 -2.63 0.96 9.65
CA PHE A 144 -3.11 2.06 10.49
C PHE A 144 -2.51 1.98 11.90
N PRO A 145 -2.51 3.11 12.63
CA PRO A 145 -2.84 4.46 12.15
C PRO A 145 -1.71 5.09 11.32
N LEU A 146 -2.05 6.03 10.45
CA LEU A 146 -1.10 7.02 9.95
C LEU A 146 -0.81 8.04 11.05
N GLU A 147 0.37 8.63 11.07
CA GLU A 147 0.75 9.59 12.11
C GLU A 147 1.56 10.78 11.59
N PHE A 148 1.39 11.94 12.22
CA PHE A 148 2.31 13.08 12.08
C PHE A 148 2.48 13.81 13.41
N ALA A 149 3.53 14.61 13.53
CA ALA A 149 3.71 15.57 14.63
C ALA A 149 3.42 16.99 14.15
N THR A 150 2.69 17.78 14.95
CA THR A 150 2.41 19.16 14.58
C THR A 150 3.69 19.99 14.51
N PRO A 151 3.78 21.03 13.65
CA PRO A 151 4.96 21.89 13.49
C PRO A 151 5.48 22.53 14.79
N ASP A 152 4.58 22.77 15.74
CA ASP A 152 4.89 23.32 17.06
C ASP A 152 5.24 22.25 18.11
N TYR A 153 5.34 20.98 17.69
CA TYR A 153 5.63 19.81 18.52
C TYR A 153 4.73 19.68 19.75
N ARG A 154 3.50 20.20 19.67
CA ARG A 154 2.52 20.08 20.77
C ARG A 154 1.75 18.77 20.71
N PHE A 155 1.43 18.30 19.51
CA PHE A 155 0.60 17.11 19.34
C PHE A 155 1.24 16.11 18.37
N LYS A 156 1.05 14.83 18.66
CA LYS A 156 1.10 13.75 17.69
C LYS A 156 -0.32 13.39 17.30
N VAL A 157 -0.61 13.40 16.02
CA VAL A 157 -1.94 13.15 15.46
C VAL A 157 -1.92 11.79 14.80
N PHE A 158 -2.93 10.98 15.07
CA PHE A 158 -3.10 9.67 14.44
C PHE A 158 -4.41 9.64 13.66
N LEU A 159 -4.38 9.04 12.47
CA LEU A 159 -5.55 8.90 11.61
C LEU A 159 -5.72 7.46 11.15
N SER A 160 -6.94 6.97 11.23
CA SER A 160 -7.40 5.77 10.54
C SER A 160 -8.81 6.00 10.00
N TRP A 161 -9.30 5.10 9.15
CA TRP A 161 -10.66 5.19 8.63
C TRP A 161 -11.24 3.81 8.30
N GLU A 162 -12.58 3.76 8.23
CA GLU A 162 -13.34 2.60 7.77
C GLU A 162 -14.46 3.04 6.80
N PRO A 163 -14.71 2.30 5.70
CA PRO A 163 -13.99 1.11 5.22
C PRO A 163 -12.57 1.42 4.74
N GLU A 164 -11.72 0.38 4.62
CA GLU A 164 -10.31 0.51 4.22
C GLU A 164 -10.12 1.31 2.92
N THR A 165 -10.98 1.06 1.93
CA THR A 165 -11.04 1.85 0.69
C THR A 165 -12.07 2.96 0.81
N ILE A 166 -11.63 4.20 0.60
CA ILE A 166 -12.52 5.36 0.54
C ILE A 166 -13.14 5.42 -0.85
N ARG A 167 -14.46 5.25 -0.96
CA ARG A 167 -15.19 5.30 -2.24
C ARG A 167 -16.13 6.50 -2.27
N ALA A 168 -16.13 7.23 -3.38
CA ALA A 168 -17.14 8.26 -3.59
C ALA A 168 -18.55 7.63 -3.60
N GLY A 169 -19.52 8.33 -3.02
CA GLY A 169 -20.89 7.86 -2.84
C GLY A 169 -21.09 6.92 -1.63
N GLU A 170 -20.02 6.47 -0.98
CA GLU A 170 -20.07 5.67 0.24
C GLU A 170 -19.68 6.51 1.46
N GLU A 171 -20.19 6.15 2.64
CA GLU A 171 -19.81 6.81 3.88
C GLU A 171 -18.50 6.21 4.40
N THR A 172 -17.51 7.07 4.63
CA THR A 172 -16.25 6.73 5.30
C THR A 172 -16.24 7.39 6.67
N THR A 173 -15.98 6.60 7.72
CA THR A 173 -15.79 7.09 9.08
C THR A 173 -14.30 7.26 9.34
N PHE A 174 -13.87 8.47 9.63
CA PHE A 174 -12.50 8.78 10.03
C PHE A 174 -12.39 8.75 11.55
N PHE A 175 -11.33 8.14 12.06
CA PHE A 175 -10.98 8.09 13.47
C PHE A 175 -9.70 8.89 13.69
N VAL A 176 -9.73 9.86 14.61
CA VAL A 176 -8.60 10.74 14.90
C VAL A 176 -8.28 10.79 16.40
N ASP A 177 -7.01 10.54 16.72
CA ASP A 177 -6.44 10.69 18.05
C ASP A 177 -5.44 11.84 18.09
N PHE A 178 -5.47 12.59 19.19
CA PHE A 178 -4.54 13.66 19.47
C PHE A 178 -3.80 13.39 20.78
N ASP A 179 -2.52 13.11 20.70
CA ASP A 179 -1.63 12.90 21.84
C ASP A 179 -0.78 14.14 22.09
N GLU A 180 -0.88 14.75 23.28
CA GLU A 180 0.02 15.83 23.65
C GLU A 180 1.43 15.32 23.90
N LEU A 181 2.39 15.93 23.20
CA LEU A 181 3.81 15.70 23.39
C LEU A 181 4.30 16.48 24.61
N PHE A 182 5.24 15.89 25.35
CA PHE A 182 5.93 16.51 26.49
C PHE A 182 5.02 17.04 27.63
N SER A 183 3.76 16.59 27.69
CA SER A 183 2.75 16.97 28.70
C SER A 183 2.51 15.82 29.70
N ALA A 184 1.80 16.11 30.79
CA ALA A 184 1.34 15.12 31.77
C ALA A 184 0.21 14.21 31.24
N LYS A 185 -0.03 14.20 29.91
CA LYS A 185 -1.08 13.46 29.19
C LYS A 185 -2.45 13.54 29.86
N THR A 186 -2.87 14.75 30.23
CA THR A 186 -4.18 14.96 30.86
C THR A 186 -5.28 14.80 29.82
N LYS A 187 -6.28 13.97 30.14
CA LYS A 187 -7.50 13.78 29.33
C LYS A 187 -8.37 15.02 29.37
N ARG A 188 -8.72 15.56 28.21
CA ARG A 188 -9.57 16.76 28.08
C ARG A 188 -10.20 16.85 26.70
N LEU A 189 -11.13 17.79 26.55
CA LEU A 189 -11.67 18.17 25.25
C LEU A 189 -10.89 19.36 24.67
N ALA A 190 -10.78 19.41 23.36
CA ALA A 190 -10.25 20.53 22.58
C ALA A 190 -11.06 20.71 21.31
N GLU A 191 -11.11 21.96 20.82
CA GLU A 191 -11.65 22.28 19.51
C GLU A 191 -10.57 22.09 18.43
N TYR A 192 -10.99 21.73 17.22
CA TYR A 192 -10.15 21.65 16.03
C TYR A 192 -11.01 21.78 14.76
N ASP A 193 -10.39 22.19 13.66
CA ASP A 193 -11.01 22.22 12.35
C ASP A 193 -10.55 21.03 11.51
N LEU A 194 -11.50 20.28 10.96
CA LEU A 194 -11.30 19.23 9.97
C LEU A 194 -11.71 19.75 8.60
N SER A 195 -10.80 19.75 7.64
CA SER A 195 -11.06 20.13 6.25
C SER A 195 -10.60 19.03 5.30
N VAL A 196 -11.22 18.92 4.13
CA VAL A 196 -10.69 18.12 3.03
C VAL A 196 -10.42 19.06 1.86
N ILE A 197 -9.19 19.04 1.38
CA ILE A 197 -8.68 19.92 0.33
C ILE A 197 -8.29 19.05 -0.87
N GLN A 198 -8.81 19.35 -2.03
CA GLN A 198 -8.51 18.65 -3.28
C GLN A 198 -8.33 19.67 -4.39
N ASN A 199 -7.26 19.55 -5.18
CA ASN A 199 -6.92 20.50 -6.24
C ASN A 199 -6.94 21.96 -5.76
N ASP A 200 -6.34 22.22 -4.58
CA ASP A 200 -6.34 23.53 -3.89
C ASP A 200 -7.71 24.09 -3.48
N GLU A 201 -8.80 23.32 -3.63
CA GLU A 201 -10.14 23.70 -3.21
C GLU A 201 -10.59 22.96 -1.94
N GLU A 202 -11.19 23.68 -1.00
CA GLU A 202 -11.78 23.10 0.22
C GLU A 202 -13.15 22.48 -0.12
N ILE A 203 -13.17 21.16 -0.31
CA ILE A 203 -14.38 20.38 -0.66
C ILE A 203 -15.20 19.99 0.58
N TYR A 204 -14.61 20.08 1.77
CA TYR A 204 -15.28 19.79 3.04
C TYR A 204 -14.65 20.61 4.17
N LYS A 205 -15.46 21.10 5.11
CA LYS A 205 -15.00 21.74 6.34
C LYS A 205 -15.96 21.52 7.49
N LYS A 206 -15.44 21.23 8.67
CA LYS A 206 -16.21 21.19 9.91
C LYS A 206 -15.36 21.57 11.11
N HIS A 207 -15.92 22.44 11.94
CA HIS A 207 -15.40 22.71 13.27
C HIS A 207 -15.91 21.64 14.24
N LEU A 208 -15.01 21.03 15.00
CA LEU A 208 -15.28 19.87 15.85
C LEU A 208 -14.71 20.08 17.25
N THR A 209 -15.28 19.37 18.22
CA THR A 209 -14.73 19.24 19.56
C THR A 209 -14.44 17.77 19.80
N GLY A 210 -13.22 17.45 20.23
CA GLY A 210 -12.78 16.08 20.43
C GLY A 210 -11.89 15.90 21.66
N ASN A 211 -11.65 14.65 22.01
CA ASN A 211 -10.78 14.22 23.08
C ASN A 211 -9.31 14.37 22.69
N ILE A 212 -8.51 14.77 23.67
CA ILE A 212 -7.04 14.79 23.68
C ILE A 212 -6.55 13.78 24.74
N ASN A 213 -5.46 13.05 24.45
CA ASN A 213 -4.83 12.03 25.32
C ASN A 213 -5.79 10.91 25.76
N SER A 214 -6.76 10.54 24.92
CA SER A 214 -7.83 9.59 25.23
C SER A 214 -7.55 8.23 24.62
N ASP A 215 -8.03 7.17 25.28
CA ASP A 215 -8.00 5.80 24.73
C ASP A 215 -9.16 5.55 23.75
N THR A 216 -10.09 6.50 23.65
CA THR A 216 -11.22 6.47 22.72
C THR A 216 -11.02 7.54 21.65
N PRO A 217 -10.92 7.14 20.36
CA PRO A 217 -10.73 8.07 19.27
C PRO A 217 -11.94 8.94 19.03
N ASN A 218 -11.67 10.13 18.49
CA ASN A 218 -12.71 10.97 17.91
C ASN A 218 -13.12 10.34 16.58
N SER A 219 -14.40 10.41 16.24
CA SER A 219 -14.86 9.95 14.94
C SER A 219 -15.70 10.99 14.22
N HIS A 220 -15.57 11.02 12.90
CA HIS A 220 -16.39 11.87 12.04
C HIS A 220 -16.54 11.22 10.67
N SER A 221 -17.78 11.08 10.20
CA SER A 221 -18.10 10.42 8.92
C SER A 221 -18.30 11.42 7.79
N ILE A 222 -17.80 11.09 6.60
CA ILE A 222 -17.89 11.89 5.38
C ILE A 222 -18.32 10.99 4.23
N THR A 223 -19.25 11.47 3.40
CA THR A 223 -19.57 10.87 2.10
C THR A 223 -19.07 11.80 1.01
N PHE A 224 -18.12 11.34 0.19
CA PHE A 224 -17.56 12.12 -0.91
C PHE A 224 -18.45 12.04 -2.14
N ALA A 225 -18.62 13.15 -2.86
CA ALA A 225 -19.35 13.16 -4.12
C ALA A 225 -18.49 12.53 -5.25
N PRO A 226 -19.09 11.96 -6.32
CA PRO A 226 -18.35 11.32 -7.41
C PRO A 226 -17.27 12.20 -8.06
N GLU A 227 -17.52 13.51 -8.13
CA GLU A 227 -16.57 14.50 -8.63
C GLU A 227 -15.31 14.66 -7.75
N HIS A 228 -15.34 14.20 -6.49
CA HIS A 228 -14.21 14.25 -5.58
C HIS A 228 -13.26 13.04 -5.71
N SER A 229 -13.42 12.23 -6.76
CA SER A 229 -12.54 11.09 -7.00
C SER A 229 -11.11 11.52 -7.31
N GLY A 230 -10.12 10.80 -6.78
CA GLY A 230 -8.71 11.12 -6.86
C GLY A 230 -8.10 11.31 -5.49
N SER A 231 -6.90 11.87 -5.44
CA SER A 231 -6.25 12.19 -4.18
C SER A 231 -6.84 13.44 -3.53
N ALA A 232 -6.76 13.51 -2.21
CA ALA A 232 -7.14 14.67 -1.42
C ALA A 232 -6.31 14.75 -0.15
N ASN A 233 -6.17 15.95 0.40
CA ASN A 233 -5.57 16.20 1.69
C ASN A 233 -6.65 16.31 2.77
N ILE A 234 -6.64 15.41 3.75
CA ILE A 234 -7.40 15.60 4.97
C ILE A 234 -6.57 16.44 5.94
N PHE A 235 -7.04 17.64 6.26
CA PHE A 235 -6.29 18.67 6.97
C PHE A 235 -6.91 18.97 8.33
N PHE A 236 -6.09 18.82 9.37
CA PHE A 236 -6.41 19.21 10.73
C PHE A 236 -5.75 20.55 11.05
N SER A 237 -6.50 21.49 11.59
CA SER A 237 -5.96 22.81 11.95
C SER A 237 -6.59 23.39 13.20
N ASN A 238 -5.96 24.41 13.75
CA ASN A 238 -6.41 25.10 14.96
C ASN A 238 -6.64 24.14 16.14
N ILE A 239 -5.88 23.05 16.22
CA ILE A 239 -6.01 22.06 17.30
C ILE A 239 -5.74 22.77 18.62
N ASP A 240 -6.72 22.71 19.53
CA ASP A 240 -6.69 23.40 20.81
C ASP A 240 -6.48 24.92 20.68
N GLY A 241 -7.08 25.51 19.64
CA GLY A 241 -7.07 26.96 19.39
C GLY A 241 -5.74 27.52 18.89
N ASN A 242 -4.79 26.67 18.48
CA ASN A 242 -3.49 27.12 18.01
C ASN A 242 -3.30 26.92 16.50
N SER A 243 -3.08 28.02 15.78
CA SER A 243 -2.85 28.03 14.33
C SER A 243 -1.61 27.26 13.84
N LEU A 244 -0.64 26.97 14.73
CA LEU A 244 0.53 26.15 14.43
C LEU A 244 0.31 24.66 14.74
N SER A 245 -0.72 24.32 15.51
CA SER A 245 -1.11 22.93 15.75
C SER A 245 -2.00 22.46 14.58
N LYS A 246 -1.33 22.06 13.49
CA LYS A 246 -1.95 21.69 12.21
C LYS A 246 -1.13 20.62 11.47
N GLY A 247 -1.73 19.96 10.49
CA GLY A 247 -1.07 19.04 9.58
C GLY A 247 -2.08 18.27 8.72
N ASN A 248 -1.60 17.56 7.70
CA ASN A 248 -2.42 16.83 6.75
C ASN A 248 -2.06 15.35 6.69
N PHE A 249 -2.98 14.57 6.12
CA PHE A 249 -2.69 13.26 5.54
C PHE A 249 -3.17 13.24 4.10
N ILE A 250 -2.51 12.47 3.25
CA ILE A 250 -2.94 12.27 1.87
C ILE A 250 -3.82 11.02 1.81
N ILE A 251 -5.03 11.16 1.28
CA ILE A 251 -5.98 10.07 1.05
C ILE A 251 -6.28 9.92 -0.44
N VAL A 252 -6.73 8.72 -0.83
CA VAL A 252 -7.20 8.44 -2.19
C VAL A 252 -8.69 8.09 -2.11
N ILE A 253 -9.50 8.87 -2.81
CA ILE A 253 -10.94 8.66 -2.97
C ILE A 253 -11.14 7.94 -4.30
N GLU A 254 -11.49 6.66 -4.24
CA GLU A 254 -11.82 5.90 -5.44
C GLU A 254 -13.16 6.36 -6.03
N PRO A 255 -13.30 6.32 -7.37
CA PRO A 255 -14.57 6.58 -8.02
C PRO A 255 -15.70 5.76 -7.44
N GLN A 256 -16.89 6.38 -7.38
CA GLN A 256 -18.11 5.66 -7.06
C GLN A 256 -18.18 4.48 -8.03
N ALA A 257 -18.40 3.28 -7.51
CA ALA A 257 -18.67 2.13 -8.35
C ALA A 257 -19.85 2.48 -9.25
N ASN A 258 -19.58 2.70 -10.55
CA ASN A 258 -20.59 3.15 -11.50
C ASN A 258 -21.76 2.17 -11.43
N SER A 259 -22.93 2.63 -10.98
CA SER A 259 -24.18 1.85 -11.11
C SER A 259 -24.71 1.81 -12.55
N GLN A 260 -23.87 2.15 -13.54
CA GLN A 260 -24.04 1.84 -14.96
C GLN A 260 -22.89 0.97 -15.53
N GLN A 261 -21.97 0.56 -14.67
CA GLN A 261 -21.15 -0.65 -14.80
C GLN A 261 -21.53 -1.68 -13.72
N SER A 262 -22.61 -1.44 -12.97
CA SER A 262 -23.50 -2.50 -12.50
C SER A 262 -24.42 -2.92 -13.66
N LYS A 263 -23.83 -3.46 -14.74
CA LYS A 263 -24.51 -4.58 -15.38
C LYS A 263 -24.23 -5.75 -14.46
N SER A 264 -25.02 -5.80 -13.39
CA SER A 264 -25.34 -7.01 -12.67
C SER A 264 -24.22 -8.07 -12.68
N LEU A 265 -23.30 -7.98 -11.72
CA LEU A 265 -23.23 -9.12 -10.80
C LEU A 265 -24.52 -9.03 -9.92
N GLU A 266 -25.76 -9.05 -10.45
CA GLU A 266 -26.51 -10.31 -10.32
C GLU A 266 -25.49 -11.39 -10.31
N SER A 267 -25.12 -11.82 -9.10
CA SER A 267 -24.98 -13.23 -8.81
C SER A 267 -25.05 -14.00 -10.13
N GLN A 268 -23.95 -14.03 -10.87
CA GLN A 268 -23.80 -15.10 -11.83
C GLN A 268 -23.40 -16.20 -10.88
N GLU A 269 -24.40 -16.66 -10.10
CA GLU A 269 -24.33 -17.74 -9.15
C GLU A 269 -23.58 -18.76 -9.96
N ILE A 270 -22.32 -18.98 -9.59
CA ILE A 270 -21.52 -19.97 -10.28
C ILE A 270 -22.41 -21.21 -10.15
N PRO A 271 -23.00 -21.72 -11.24
CA PRO A 271 -24.20 -22.54 -11.10
C PRO A 271 -23.93 -23.65 -10.10
N ILE A 272 -24.84 -23.95 -9.16
CA ILE A 272 -24.54 -24.85 -8.03
C ILE A 272 -23.89 -26.18 -8.48
N TRP A 273 -24.19 -26.64 -9.71
CA TRP A 273 -23.53 -27.82 -10.29
C TRP A 273 -22.00 -27.70 -10.46
N ILE A 274 -21.42 -26.50 -10.51
CA ILE A 274 -19.98 -26.23 -10.53
C ILE A 274 -19.36 -26.44 -9.15
N LYS A 275 -20.08 -26.08 -8.07
CA LYS A 275 -19.67 -26.38 -6.68
C LYS A 275 -19.55 -27.89 -6.46
N ASN A 276 -20.39 -28.69 -7.13
CA ASN A 276 -20.24 -30.15 -7.11
C ASN A 276 -18.90 -30.60 -7.72
N ASN A 277 -18.43 -29.97 -8.79
CA ASN A 277 -17.14 -30.30 -9.41
C ASN A 277 -15.96 -29.93 -8.48
N ALA A 278 -16.04 -28.78 -7.80
CA ALA A 278 -15.05 -28.39 -6.79
C ALA A 278 -15.06 -29.33 -5.58
N GLY A 279 -16.23 -29.77 -5.12
CA GLY A 279 -16.37 -30.75 -4.03
C GLY A 279 -15.88 -32.14 -4.41
N TRP A 280 -16.14 -32.60 -5.65
CA TRP A 280 -15.60 -33.86 -6.16
C TRP A 280 -14.07 -33.80 -6.29
N TRP A 281 -13.52 -32.66 -6.67
CA TRP A 281 -12.07 -32.49 -6.73
C TRP A 281 -11.45 -32.49 -5.33
N ALA A 282 -12.00 -31.72 -4.38
CA ALA A 282 -11.53 -31.67 -3.01
C ALA A 282 -11.59 -33.04 -2.31
N ASN A 283 -12.59 -33.86 -2.63
CA ASN A 283 -12.75 -35.23 -2.10
C ASN A 283 -12.00 -36.30 -2.91
N ASN A 284 -11.11 -35.92 -3.84
CA ASN A 284 -10.34 -36.82 -4.70
C ASN A 284 -11.20 -37.77 -5.56
N SER A 285 -12.44 -37.40 -5.86
CA SER A 285 -13.35 -38.13 -6.75
C SER A 285 -13.10 -37.81 -8.24
N ILE A 286 -12.50 -36.66 -8.53
CA ILE A 286 -11.90 -36.33 -9.83
C ILE A 286 -10.45 -35.88 -9.63
N ASP A 287 -9.60 -36.12 -10.63
CA ASP A 287 -8.19 -35.72 -10.59
C ASP A 287 -7.97 -34.25 -10.99
N ASP A 288 -6.75 -33.76 -10.75
CA ASP A 288 -6.35 -32.37 -10.96
C ASP A 288 -6.44 -31.97 -12.46
N GLU A 289 -6.14 -32.89 -13.37
CA GLU A 289 -6.26 -32.66 -14.82
C GLU A 289 -7.72 -32.48 -15.25
N THR A 290 -8.62 -33.34 -14.76
CA THR A 290 -10.07 -33.24 -15.04
C THR A 290 -10.65 -31.94 -14.48
N PHE A 291 -10.21 -31.53 -13.29
CA PHE A 291 -10.62 -30.27 -12.68
C PHE A 291 -10.16 -29.06 -13.51
N VAL A 292 -8.88 -29.02 -13.92
CA VAL A 292 -8.32 -27.96 -14.76
C VAL A 292 -9.05 -27.83 -16.09
N GLN A 293 -9.31 -28.95 -16.78
CA GLN A 293 -10.08 -28.94 -18.03
C GLN A 293 -11.51 -28.43 -17.82
N GLY A 294 -12.12 -28.76 -16.68
CA GLY A 294 -13.41 -28.22 -16.26
C GLY A 294 -13.39 -26.70 -16.15
N ILE A 295 -12.41 -26.13 -15.44
CA ILE A 295 -12.27 -24.68 -15.29
C ILE A 295 -11.99 -24.00 -16.64
N GLN A 296 -11.11 -24.56 -17.47
CA GLN A 296 -10.85 -24.04 -18.84
C GLN A 296 -12.12 -24.02 -19.69
N PHE A 297 -12.93 -25.06 -19.63
CA PHE A 297 -14.21 -25.11 -20.33
C PHE A 297 -15.17 -24.04 -19.83
N LEU A 298 -15.26 -23.83 -18.52
CA LEU A 298 -16.12 -22.80 -17.92
C LEU A 298 -15.72 -21.39 -18.32
N ILE A 299 -14.42 -21.12 -18.37
CA ILE A 299 -13.87 -19.85 -18.85
C ILE A 299 -14.19 -19.68 -20.34
N LYS A 300 -13.95 -20.70 -21.16
CA LYS A 300 -14.20 -20.66 -22.61
C LYS A 300 -15.68 -20.50 -22.97
N GLN A 301 -16.59 -21.07 -22.18
CA GLN A 301 -18.03 -20.90 -22.35
C GLN A 301 -18.55 -19.60 -21.71
N ASN A 302 -17.67 -18.77 -21.15
CA ASN A 302 -18.01 -17.52 -20.46
C ASN A 302 -18.98 -17.74 -19.26
N ILE A 303 -18.88 -18.92 -18.63
CA ILE A 303 -19.64 -19.31 -17.42
C ILE A 303 -18.87 -18.85 -16.17
N LEU A 304 -17.54 -18.96 -16.18
CA LEU A 304 -16.65 -18.45 -15.15
C LEU A 304 -15.84 -17.29 -15.74
N GLN A 305 -16.10 -16.07 -15.29
CA GLN A 305 -15.36 -14.89 -15.75
C GLN A 305 -14.13 -14.68 -14.88
N VAL A 306 -12.97 -14.69 -15.52
CA VAL A 306 -11.68 -14.37 -14.92
C VAL A 306 -11.07 -13.22 -15.70
N LEU A 307 -10.49 -12.25 -15.00
CA LEU A 307 -9.78 -11.14 -15.64
C LEU A 307 -8.64 -11.73 -16.48
N SER A 308 -8.55 -11.33 -17.76
CA SER A 308 -7.52 -11.83 -18.67
C SER A 308 -6.14 -11.35 -18.21
N ILE A 309 -5.42 -12.21 -17.50
CA ILE A 309 -4.05 -11.99 -17.04
C ILE A 309 -3.08 -12.76 -17.95
N THR A 310 -1.93 -12.17 -18.22
CA THR A 310 -0.85 -12.76 -19.02
C THR A 310 -0.29 -14.01 -18.33
N THR A 311 -0.34 -15.16 -18.99
CA THR A 311 0.20 -16.44 -18.48
C THR A 311 1.73 -16.42 -18.47
N GLN A 312 2.36 -16.70 -17.33
CA GLN A 312 3.80 -16.99 -17.25
C GLN A 312 4.06 -18.47 -17.63
N GLU A 313 5.23 -18.79 -18.21
CA GLU A 313 5.65 -20.17 -18.42
C GLU A 313 5.89 -20.86 -17.07
N SER A 314 5.21 -21.98 -16.82
CA SER A 314 5.23 -22.67 -15.53
C SER A 314 6.42 -23.63 -15.39
N ASN A 315 7.05 -23.63 -14.21
CA ASN A 315 8.10 -24.58 -13.81
C ASN A 315 7.55 -25.81 -13.05
N SER A 316 6.23 -25.86 -12.82
CA SER A 316 5.54 -27.02 -12.22
C SER A 316 4.10 -27.12 -12.73
N ASN A 317 3.62 -28.35 -12.91
CA ASN A 317 2.23 -28.66 -13.29
C ASN A 317 1.37 -29.06 -12.09
N GLU A 318 1.89 -28.90 -10.87
CA GLU A 318 1.23 -29.36 -9.64
C GLU A 318 0.39 -28.23 -9.02
N ILE A 319 -0.89 -28.53 -8.77
CA ILE A 319 -1.80 -27.59 -8.13
C ILE A 319 -1.50 -27.53 -6.63
N PRO A 320 -1.23 -26.33 -6.05
CA PRO A 320 -1.05 -26.19 -4.61
C PRO A 320 -2.25 -26.72 -3.81
N SER A 321 -1.95 -27.44 -2.72
CA SER A 321 -2.97 -28.07 -1.86
C SER A 321 -3.95 -27.06 -1.23
N TRP A 322 -3.52 -25.81 -1.01
CA TRP A 322 -4.40 -24.76 -0.48
C TRP A 322 -5.54 -24.40 -1.46
N ILE A 323 -5.32 -24.51 -2.78
CA ILE A 323 -6.36 -24.26 -3.79
C ILE A 323 -7.41 -25.37 -3.76
N LYS A 324 -6.95 -26.61 -3.54
CA LYS A 324 -7.82 -27.78 -3.36
C LYS A 324 -8.65 -27.70 -2.08
N ASN A 325 -8.06 -27.18 -1.01
CA ASN A 325 -8.77 -26.92 0.24
C ASN A 325 -9.82 -25.80 0.05
N ASN A 326 -9.47 -24.71 -0.63
CA ASN A 326 -10.39 -23.62 -0.94
C ASN A 326 -11.56 -24.09 -1.81
N ALA A 327 -11.33 -24.97 -2.77
CA ALA A 327 -12.40 -25.60 -3.56
C ALA A 327 -13.37 -26.42 -2.69
N GLY A 328 -12.85 -27.12 -1.67
CA GLY A 328 -13.68 -27.85 -0.70
C GLY A 328 -14.52 -26.94 0.20
N TRP A 329 -13.93 -25.84 0.69
CA TRP A 329 -14.63 -24.84 1.49
C TRP A 329 -15.68 -24.08 0.67
N TRP A 330 -15.38 -23.78 -0.59
CA TRP A 330 -16.32 -23.17 -1.53
C TRP A 330 -17.49 -24.09 -1.86
N ALA A 331 -17.24 -25.39 -2.08
CA ALA A 331 -18.28 -26.39 -2.29
C ALA A 331 -19.19 -26.62 -1.07
N SER A 332 -18.73 -26.21 0.11
CA SER A 332 -19.46 -26.34 1.38
C SER A 332 -20.09 -25.02 1.84
N ASP A 333 -20.12 -23.99 0.98
CA ASP A 333 -20.61 -22.63 1.28
C ASP A 333 -19.89 -21.94 2.45
N GLN A 334 -18.65 -22.35 2.75
CA GLN A 334 -17.79 -21.77 3.79
C GLN A 334 -16.84 -20.69 3.24
N LEU A 335 -16.78 -20.54 1.91
CA LEU A 335 -15.96 -19.61 1.18
C LEU A 335 -16.80 -19.02 0.05
N ASP A 336 -16.72 -17.71 -0.18
CA ASP A 336 -17.52 -17.03 -1.19
C ASP A 336 -16.98 -17.27 -2.62
N ASP A 337 -17.83 -16.98 -3.61
CA ASP A 337 -17.52 -17.16 -5.03
C ASP A 337 -16.30 -16.31 -5.46
N GLU A 338 -16.13 -15.12 -4.88
CA GLU A 338 -15.03 -14.21 -5.18
C GLU A 338 -13.68 -14.80 -4.76
N THR A 339 -13.60 -15.31 -3.53
CA THR A 339 -12.38 -15.94 -2.98
C THR A 339 -12.02 -17.21 -3.76
N PHE A 340 -13.01 -17.97 -4.24
CA PHE A 340 -12.76 -19.12 -5.10
C PHE A 340 -12.20 -18.70 -6.47
N VAL A 341 -12.78 -17.66 -7.08
CA VAL A 341 -12.34 -17.11 -8.36
C VAL A 341 -10.91 -16.56 -8.27
N GLN A 342 -10.51 -15.94 -7.16
CA GLN A 342 -9.12 -15.52 -6.91
C GLN A 342 -8.14 -16.71 -6.91
N GLY A 343 -8.53 -17.85 -6.36
CA GLY A 343 -7.76 -19.10 -6.43
C GLY A 343 -7.57 -19.60 -7.87
N ILE A 344 -8.59 -19.45 -8.72
CA ILE A 344 -8.49 -19.77 -10.16
C ILE A 344 -7.60 -18.78 -10.89
N GLN A 345 -7.68 -17.49 -10.56
CA GLN A 345 -6.79 -16.47 -11.12
C GLN A 345 -5.32 -16.77 -10.79
N TYR A 346 -5.03 -17.25 -9.58
CA TYR A 346 -3.69 -17.71 -9.23
C TYR A 346 -3.19 -18.84 -10.15
N LEU A 347 -4.03 -19.83 -10.45
CA LEU A 347 -3.66 -20.95 -11.34
C LEU A 347 -3.38 -20.49 -12.77
N ILE A 348 -4.11 -19.48 -13.25
CA ILE A 348 -3.90 -18.89 -14.58
C ILE A 348 -2.59 -18.07 -14.58
N LYS A 349 -2.36 -17.25 -13.55
CA LYS A 349 -1.14 -16.43 -13.41
C LYS A 349 0.13 -17.29 -13.49
N ASN A 350 0.11 -18.43 -12.81
CA ASN A 350 1.24 -19.35 -12.72
C ASN A 350 1.32 -20.35 -13.87
N GLY A 351 0.52 -20.20 -14.94
CA GLY A 351 0.58 -21.04 -16.13
C GLY A 351 0.10 -22.48 -15.94
N ILE A 352 -0.54 -22.80 -14.81
CA ILE A 352 -1.11 -24.12 -14.52
C ILE A 352 -2.42 -24.30 -15.29
N ILE A 353 -3.23 -23.24 -15.39
CA ILE A 353 -4.40 -23.16 -16.27
C ILE A 353 -4.05 -22.26 -17.45
N VAL A 354 -3.94 -22.84 -18.64
CA VAL A 354 -3.74 -22.09 -19.88
C VAL A 354 -5.11 -21.76 -20.49
N VAL A 355 -5.39 -20.48 -20.70
CA VAL A 355 -6.63 -20.02 -21.34
C VAL A 355 -6.27 -19.59 -22.76
N ASN A 356 -6.73 -20.34 -23.76
CA ASN A 356 -6.51 -20.08 -25.19
C ASN A 356 -7.75 -19.53 -25.89
#